data_AF-J3JV00-F1
#
_entry.id   AF-J3JV00-F1
#
_cell.length_a   1.000
_cell.length_b   1.000
_cell.length_c   1.000
_cell.angle_alpha   90.00
_cell.angle_beta   90.00
_cell.angle_gamma   90.00
#
_symmetry.space_group_name_H-M   'P 1'
#
loop_
_entity.id
_entity.type
_entity.pdbx_description
1 polymer ?
#
loop_
_entity_poly.entity_id
_entity_poly.type
_entity_poly.pdbx_seq_one_letter_code
_entity_poly.pdbx_strand_id
1 'polypeptide(L)'
;MDPIDLLEKRIEALELQVLPKEKSSLESKFQGITDILLQTQTMISSALSCRDAITSILRHIQTVNEYLDPCYGENDLEVEAKRHYLLELYPELKDTVQFIGTFQNLLPYTNSENIMKVTELSDKLEHLTAANLVIYEESREVTQNVLKLLQQYNDITSSIKVLFLQLDRAVNDCDAALQPKFVTEE
;
A
#
# COMPACT_ATOMS: atom_id res chain seq x y z
N MET A 1 -15.87 1.64 111.97
CA MET A 1 -15.58 2.25 110.65
C MET A 1 -16.90 2.73 110.14
N ASP A 2 -17.21 3.99 110.45
CA ASP A 2 -18.53 4.55 110.25
C ASP A 2 -18.85 4.63 108.76
N PRO A 3 -20.07 4.27 108.33
CA PRO A 3 -20.47 4.21 106.92
C PRO A 3 -20.36 5.57 106.22
N ILE A 4 -20.37 6.65 107.00
CA ILE A 4 -20.18 8.03 106.56
C ILE A 4 -18.75 8.28 106.08
N ASP A 5 -17.76 7.72 106.78
CA ASP A 5 -16.34 7.93 106.51
C ASP A 5 -15.90 7.24 105.19
N LEU A 6 -16.53 6.09 104.89
CA LEU A 6 -16.35 5.40 103.60
C LEU A 6 -16.99 6.19 102.45
N LEU A 7 -18.16 6.79 102.70
CA LEU A 7 -18.84 7.62 101.71
C LEU A 7 -18.04 8.88 101.40
N GLU A 8 -17.49 9.52 102.43
CA GLU A 8 -16.68 10.73 102.30
C GLU A 8 -15.41 10.47 101.49
N LYS A 9 -14.68 9.38 101.78
CA LYS A 9 -13.50 8.98 101.01
C LYS A 9 -13.82 8.66 99.53
N ARG A 10 -15.02 8.12 99.27
CA ARG A 10 -15.46 7.81 97.90
C ARG A 10 -15.89 9.06 97.15
N ILE A 11 -16.50 10.02 97.83
CA ILE A 11 -16.84 11.33 97.27
C ILE A 11 -15.56 12.09 96.94
N GLU A 12 -14.58 12.11 97.84
CA GLU A 12 -13.28 12.75 97.61
C GLU A 12 -12.56 12.15 96.39
N ALA A 13 -12.59 10.82 96.24
CA ALA A 13 -12.02 10.15 95.06
C ALA A 13 -12.73 10.53 93.75
N LEU A 14 -14.06 10.71 93.77
CA LEU A 14 -14.84 11.13 92.61
C LEU A 14 -14.61 12.61 92.27
N GLU A 15 -14.49 13.47 93.28
CA GLU A 15 -14.18 14.88 93.09
C GLU A 15 -12.81 15.08 92.44
N LEU A 16 -11.80 14.31 92.86
CA LEU A 16 -10.45 14.36 92.28
C LEU A 16 -10.42 13.92 90.81
N GLN A 17 -11.34 13.04 90.40
CA GLN A 17 -11.40 12.49 89.04
C GLN A 17 -12.25 13.34 88.08
N VAL A 18 -13.24 14.07 88.61
CA VAL A 18 -14.25 14.77 87.81
C VAL A 18 -14.06 16.29 87.83
N LEU A 19 -13.59 16.88 88.93
CA LEU A 19 -13.34 18.32 88.99
C LEU A 19 -11.87 18.66 88.67
N PRO A 20 -11.62 19.72 87.88
CA PRO A 20 -10.27 20.26 87.72
C PRO A 20 -9.75 20.79 89.05
N LYS A 21 -8.48 20.51 89.38
CA LYS A 21 -7.82 20.83 90.66
C LYS A 21 -7.71 22.33 90.99
N GLU A 22 -8.09 23.24 90.10
CA GLU A 22 -7.99 24.69 90.30
C GLU A 22 -9.36 25.36 90.23
N LYS A 23 -9.78 25.96 91.36
CA LYS A 23 -10.99 26.78 91.51
C LYS A 23 -10.85 28.18 90.90
N SER A 24 -10.19 28.33 89.74
CA SER A 24 -9.91 29.64 89.14
C SER A 24 -10.53 29.87 87.77
N SER A 25 -11.35 28.95 87.24
CA SER A 25 -12.01 29.13 85.95
C SER A 25 -13.49 28.74 85.99
N LEU A 26 -14.25 29.43 86.83
CA LEU A 26 -15.70 29.18 87.05
C LEU A 26 -16.63 30.15 86.30
N GLU A 27 -16.15 30.91 85.31
CA GLU A 27 -17.02 31.86 84.56
C GLU A 27 -17.20 31.56 83.07
N SER A 28 -16.65 30.47 82.54
CA SER A 28 -16.99 30.07 81.17
C SER A 28 -17.14 28.57 81.02
N LYS A 29 -18.42 28.16 81.00
CA LYS A 29 -18.96 26.88 80.53
C LYS A 29 -18.65 25.66 81.41
N PHE A 30 -19.52 25.42 82.38
CA PHE A 30 -19.95 24.05 82.69
C PHE A 30 -20.60 23.45 81.43
N GLN A 31 -19.83 23.02 80.44
CA GLN A 31 -20.28 21.94 79.58
C GLN A 31 -20.13 20.68 80.42
N GLY A 32 -21.20 19.90 80.57
CA GLY A 32 -21.09 18.61 81.24
C GLY A 32 -19.97 17.82 80.56
N ILE A 33 -19.18 17.06 81.31
CA ILE A 33 -18.17 16.16 80.72
C ILE A 33 -18.83 15.27 79.66
N THR A 34 -20.11 14.95 79.84
CA THR A 34 -20.99 14.30 78.86
C THR A 34 -21.16 15.09 77.56
N ASP A 35 -21.30 16.42 77.62
CA ASP A 35 -21.42 17.28 76.44
C ASP A 35 -20.09 17.41 75.71
N ILE A 36 -18.98 17.49 76.43
CA ILE A 36 -17.64 17.52 75.83
C ILE A 36 -17.32 16.17 75.18
N LEU A 37 -17.68 15.06 75.84
CA LEU A 37 -17.55 13.72 75.29
C LEU A 37 -18.45 13.54 74.07
N LEU A 38 -19.69 14.03 74.11
CA LEU A 38 -20.61 14.00 72.99
C LEU A 38 -20.06 14.83 71.82
N GLN A 39 -19.59 16.05 72.08
CA GLN A 39 -18.99 16.92 71.07
C GLN A 39 -17.74 16.27 70.43
N THR A 40 -16.89 15.66 71.25
CA THR A 40 -15.69 14.96 70.78
C THR A 40 -16.07 13.73 69.95
N GLN A 41 -17.08 12.97 70.39
CA GLN A 41 -17.61 11.83 69.65
C GLN A 41 -18.23 12.27 68.31
N THR A 42 -18.98 13.37 68.29
CA THR A 42 -19.53 13.95 67.05
C THR A 42 -18.41 14.41 66.12
N MET A 43 -17.37 15.07 66.64
CA MET A 43 -16.21 15.47 65.85
C MET A 43 -15.46 14.25 65.27
N ILE A 44 -15.16 13.24 66.08
CA ILE A 44 -14.51 12.00 65.62
C ILE A 44 -15.38 11.28 64.58
N SER A 45 -16.69 11.18 64.82
CA SER A 45 -17.63 10.55 63.88
C SER A 45 -17.72 11.31 62.56
N SER A 46 -17.76 12.64 62.60
CA SER A 46 -17.75 13.48 61.40
C SER A 46 -16.43 13.37 60.62
N ALA A 47 -15.29 13.31 61.31
CA ALA A 47 -13.98 13.15 60.69
C ALA A 47 -13.83 11.76 60.05
N LEU A 48 -14.33 10.71 60.72
CA LEU A 48 -14.32 9.35 60.18
C LEU A 48 -15.25 9.23 58.96
N SER A 49 -16.46 9.78 59.04
CA SER A 49 -17.42 9.80 57.94
C SER A 49 -16.89 10.57 56.72
N CYS A 50 -16.24 11.72 56.95
CA CYS A 50 -15.62 12.50 55.88
C CYS A 50 -14.47 11.73 55.22
N ARG A 51 -13.64 11.04 56.01
CA ARG A 51 -12.56 10.19 55.50
C ARG A 51 -13.10 9.05 54.65
N ASP A 52 -14.16 8.38 55.08
CA ASP A 52 -14.75 7.27 54.32
C ASP A 52 -15.35 7.75 52.99
N ALA A 53 -16.03 8.91 53.00
CA ALA A 53 -16.55 9.54 51.79
C ALA A 53 -15.42 9.94 50.81
N ILE A 54 -14.36 10.58 51.30
CA ILE A 54 -13.21 10.96 50.47
C ILE A 54 -12.50 9.71 49.92
N THR A 55 -12.35 8.67 50.72
CA THR A 55 -11.70 7.42 50.28
C THR A 55 -12.53 6.70 49.22
N SER A 56 -13.86 6.73 49.31
CA SER A 56 -14.76 6.20 48.28
C SER A 56 -14.66 7.01 46.99
N ILE A 57 -14.68 8.34 47.07
CA ILE A 57 -14.53 9.21 45.90
C ILE A 57 -13.15 9.01 45.24
N LEU A 58 -12.08 8.90 46.03
CA LEU A 58 -10.73 8.66 45.52
C LEU A 58 -10.62 7.31 44.80
N ARG A 59 -11.33 6.27 45.27
CA ARG A 59 -11.39 4.98 44.55
C ARG A 59 -12.14 5.09 43.23
N HIS A 60 -13.16 5.94 43.17
CA HIS A 60 -13.96 6.14 41.96
C HIS A 60 -13.43 7.26 41.06
N ILE A 61 -12.38 7.99 41.45
CA ILE A 61 -11.88 9.12 40.66
C ILE A 61 -11.30 8.67 39.32
N GLN A 62 -10.68 7.50 39.26
CA GLN A 62 -10.16 6.92 38.02
C GLN A 62 -11.31 6.56 37.08
N THR A 63 -12.34 5.86 37.59
CA THR A 63 -13.53 5.56 36.80
C THR A 63 -14.26 6.82 36.36
N VAL A 64 -14.41 7.83 37.23
CA VAL A 64 -15.05 9.11 36.87
C VAL A 64 -14.23 9.85 35.82
N ASN A 65 -12.90 9.79 35.88
CA ASN A 65 -12.02 10.37 34.87
C ASN A 65 -12.12 9.63 33.53
N GLU A 66 -12.32 8.31 33.54
CA GLU A 66 -12.62 7.54 32.32
C GLU A 66 -13.98 7.95 31.73
N TYR A 67 -15.04 8.07 32.54
CA TYR A 67 -16.36 8.52 32.05
C TYR A 67 -16.40 9.99 31.59
N LEU A 68 -15.47 10.82 32.04
CA LEU A 68 -15.32 12.22 31.63
C LEU A 68 -14.45 12.38 30.37
N ASP A 69 -13.80 11.31 29.90
CA ASP A 69 -13.07 11.33 28.64
C ASP A 69 -14.09 11.42 27.48
N PRO A 70 -14.04 12.47 26.64
CA PRO A 70 -14.94 12.62 25.50
C PRO A 70 -14.83 11.47 24.48
N CYS A 71 -13.74 10.69 24.51
CA CYS A 71 -13.57 9.49 23.69
C CYS A 71 -14.21 8.23 24.32
N TYR A 72 -14.70 8.32 25.56
CA TYR A 72 -15.32 7.20 26.28
C TYR A 72 -16.70 6.88 25.67
N GLY A 73 -16.78 5.76 24.97
CA GLY A 73 -17.99 5.33 24.26
C GLY A 73 -18.08 5.76 22.79
N GLU A 74 -17.13 6.55 22.28
CA GLU A 74 -17.10 6.96 20.86
C GLU A 74 -16.87 5.76 19.91
N ASN A 75 -16.24 4.70 20.42
CA ASN A 75 -16.07 3.42 19.72
C ASN A 75 -17.25 2.46 19.85
N ASP A 76 -18.19 2.78 20.75
CA ASP A 76 -19.41 2.00 20.94
C ASP A 76 -20.53 2.56 20.09
N LEU A 77 -20.24 2.68 18.78
CA LEU A 77 -21.28 2.85 17.78
C LEU A 77 -22.31 1.75 18.02
N GLU A 78 -23.56 2.16 18.24
CA GLU A 78 -24.68 1.26 18.53
C GLU A 78 -24.67 0.11 17.51
N VAL A 79 -24.91 -1.13 17.97
CA VAL A 79 -24.78 -2.33 17.13
C VAL A 79 -25.59 -2.21 15.82
N GLU A 80 -26.71 -1.49 15.86
CA GLU A 80 -27.53 -1.19 14.69
C GLU A 80 -26.86 -0.20 13.71
N ALA A 81 -26.15 0.81 14.21
CA ALA A 81 -25.38 1.74 13.39
C ALA A 81 -24.19 1.03 12.72
N LYS A 82 -23.51 0.11 13.42
CA LYS A 82 -22.45 -0.74 12.83
C LYS A 82 -23.01 -1.63 11.72
N ARG A 83 -24.20 -2.17 11.93
CA ARG A 83 -24.91 -3.00 10.94
C ARG A 83 -25.29 -2.19 9.69
N HIS A 84 -25.85 -1.00 9.84
CA HIS A 84 -26.18 -0.12 8.72
C HIS A 84 -24.93 0.31 7.95
N TYR A 85 -23.88 0.73 8.64
CA TYR A 85 -22.60 1.08 8.03
C TYR A 85 -22.01 -0.09 7.22
N LEU A 86 -22.06 -1.31 7.76
CA LEU A 86 -21.55 -2.50 7.07
C LEU A 86 -22.42 -2.88 5.86
N LEU A 87 -23.73 -2.65 5.92
CA LEU A 87 -24.65 -2.87 4.79
C LEU A 87 -24.40 -1.86 3.66
N GLU A 88 -24.11 -0.61 4.02
CA GLU A 88 -23.79 0.46 3.08
C GLU A 88 -22.41 0.26 2.42
N LEU A 89 -21.45 -0.29 3.17
CA LEU A 89 -20.11 -0.63 2.67
C LEU A 89 -20.09 -1.96 1.88
N TYR A 90 -21.09 -2.81 2.03
CA TYR A 90 -21.18 -4.11 1.36
C TYR A 90 -21.01 -4.07 -0.17
N PRO A 91 -21.66 -3.16 -0.95
CA PRO A 91 -21.44 -3.07 -2.39
C PRO A 91 -19.97 -2.76 -2.74
N GLU A 92 -19.34 -1.83 -2.03
CA GLU A 92 -17.93 -1.49 -2.23
C GLU A 92 -17.01 -2.67 -1.89
N LEU A 93 -17.32 -3.41 -0.81
CA LEU A 93 -16.60 -4.63 -0.44
C LEU A 93 -16.76 -5.74 -1.49
N LYS A 94 -17.96 -5.86 -2.07
CA LYS A 94 -18.23 -6.83 -3.14
C LYS A 94 -17.45 -6.49 -4.40
N ASP A 95 -17.41 -5.23 -4.77
CA ASP A 95 -16.66 -4.77 -5.94
C ASP A 95 -15.15 -4.96 -5.75
N THR A 96 -14.62 -4.61 -4.58
CA THR A 96 -13.20 -4.85 -4.25
C THR A 96 -12.83 -6.33 -4.28
N VAL A 97 -13.70 -7.23 -3.79
CA VAL A 97 -13.49 -8.68 -3.90
C VAL A 97 -13.50 -9.15 -5.35
N GLN A 98 -14.40 -8.62 -6.19
CA GLN A 98 -14.38 -8.92 -7.63
C GLN A 98 -13.08 -8.45 -8.28
N PHE A 99 -12.62 -7.24 -7.96
CA PHE A 99 -11.34 -6.72 -8.45
C PHE A 99 -10.17 -7.60 -8.03
N ILE A 100 -10.13 -8.05 -6.77
CA ILE A 100 -9.10 -8.98 -6.29
C ILE A 100 -9.16 -10.32 -7.04
N GLY A 101 -10.35 -10.84 -7.30
CA GLY A 101 -10.54 -12.05 -8.11
C GLY A 101 -10.00 -11.88 -9.54
N THR A 102 -10.30 -10.75 -10.19
CA THR A 102 -9.74 -10.45 -11.51
C THR A 102 -8.21 -10.31 -11.45
N PHE A 103 -7.68 -9.66 -10.42
CA PHE A 103 -6.24 -9.47 -10.26
C PHE A 103 -5.50 -10.79 -10.06
N GLN A 104 -6.04 -11.71 -9.28
CA GLN A 104 -5.49 -13.07 -9.16
C GLN A 104 -5.49 -13.82 -10.48
N ASN A 105 -6.54 -13.67 -11.29
CA ASN A 105 -6.59 -14.27 -12.63
C ASN A 105 -5.56 -13.66 -13.59
N LEU A 106 -5.21 -12.38 -13.41
CA LEU A 106 -4.24 -11.65 -14.23
C LEU A 106 -2.78 -11.90 -13.80
N LEU A 107 -2.54 -12.18 -12.52
CA LEU A 107 -1.23 -12.46 -11.93
C LEU A 107 -0.36 -13.52 -12.67
N PRO A 108 -0.90 -14.66 -13.15
CA PRO A 108 -0.12 -15.63 -13.92
C PRO A 108 0.30 -15.13 -15.31
N TYR A 109 -0.44 -14.17 -15.88
CA TYR A 109 -0.08 -13.56 -17.17
C TYR A 109 1.00 -12.49 -17.02
N THR A 110 1.01 -11.76 -15.90
CA THR A 110 2.05 -10.78 -15.58
C THR A 110 3.38 -11.44 -15.23
N ASN A 111 3.34 -12.59 -14.54
CA ASN A 111 4.52 -13.41 -14.24
C ASN A 111 4.86 -14.40 -15.36
N SER A 112 4.21 -14.28 -16.52
CA SER A 112 4.48 -15.14 -17.65
C SER A 112 5.93 -14.94 -18.10
N GLU A 113 6.71 -16.03 -18.10
CA GLU A 113 8.05 -16.06 -18.70
C GLU A 113 8.07 -15.51 -20.13
N ASN A 114 6.92 -15.49 -20.82
CA ASN A 114 6.79 -14.92 -22.15
C ASN A 114 7.12 -13.43 -22.17
N ILE A 115 6.77 -12.65 -21.13
CA ILE A 115 7.10 -11.22 -21.06
C ILE A 115 8.61 -11.03 -20.88
N MET A 116 9.27 -11.88 -20.07
CA MET A 116 10.72 -11.88 -19.96
C MET A 116 11.41 -12.35 -21.25
N LYS A 117 10.81 -13.29 -21.98
CA LYS A 117 11.30 -13.72 -23.29
C LYS A 117 11.15 -12.65 -24.37
N VAL A 118 10.28 -11.65 -24.20
CA VAL A 118 10.15 -10.53 -25.17
C VAL A 118 11.45 -9.74 -25.26
N THR A 119 12.12 -9.46 -24.13
CA THR A 119 13.39 -8.71 -24.17
C THR A 119 14.50 -9.53 -24.85
N GLU A 120 14.59 -10.84 -24.57
CA GLU A 120 15.53 -11.73 -25.26
C GLU A 120 15.23 -11.89 -26.76
N LEU A 121 13.95 -11.90 -27.13
CA LEU A 121 13.51 -11.97 -28.53
C LEU A 121 13.75 -10.65 -29.25
N SER A 122 13.67 -9.51 -28.55
CA SER A 122 13.95 -8.19 -29.11
C SER A 122 15.40 -8.09 -29.58
N ASP A 123 16.36 -8.52 -28.75
CA ASP A 123 17.78 -8.51 -29.11
C ASP A 123 18.06 -9.42 -30.32
N LYS A 124 17.44 -10.62 -30.34
CA LYS A 124 17.54 -11.55 -31.48
C LYS A 124 16.90 -10.97 -32.75
N LEU A 125 15.79 -10.26 -32.61
CA LEU A 125 15.10 -9.63 -33.73
C LEU A 125 15.91 -8.47 -34.30
N GLU A 126 16.55 -7.66 -33.45
CA GLU A 126 17.46 -6.59 -33.88
C GLU A 126 18.64 -7.17 -34.67
N HIS A 127 19.28 -8.23 -34.15
CA HIS A 127 20.35 -8.91 -34.85
C HIS A 127 19.90 -9.49 -36.20
N LEU A 128 18.73 -10.14 -36.23
CA LEU A 128 18.15 -10.68 -37.47
C LEU A 128 17.82 -9.56 -38.47
N THR A 129 17.35 -8.41 -38.00
CA THR A 129 17.03 -7.26 -38.84
C THR A 129 18.29 -6.68 -39.46
N ALA A 130 19.37 -6.55 -38.68
CA ALA A 130 20.67 -6.13 -39.20
C ALA A 130 21.21 -7.12 -40.24
N ALA A 131 21.14 -8.43 -39.97
CA ALA A 131 21.56 -9.46 -40.92
C ALA A 131 20.72 -9.44 -42.22
N ASN A 132 19.40 -9.27 -42.11
CA ASN A 132 18.53 -9.15 -43.28
C ASN A 132 18.84 -7.93 -44.14
N LEU A 133 19.23 -6.80 -43.54
CA LEU A 133 19.62 -5.60 -44.29
C LEU A 133 20.87 -5.90 -45.14
N VAL A 134 21.88 -6.55 -44.55
CA VAL A 134 23.10 -6.95 -45.27
C VAL A 134 22.78 -7.92 -46.41
N ILE A 135 21.97 -8.95 -46.15
CA ILE A 135 21.53 -9.91 -47.19
C ILE A 135 20.77 -9.21 -48.31
N TYR A 136 19.93 -8.23 -47.97
CA TYR A 136 19.17 -7.45 -48.95
C TYR A 136 20.09 -6.60 -49.84
N GLU A 137 21.11 -5.96 -49.25
CA GLU A 137 22.12 -5.20 -49.99
C GLU A 137 22.92 -6.09 -50.93
N GLU A 138 23.40 -7.25 -50.44
CA GLU A 138 24.13 -8.24 -51.24
C GLU A 138 23.27 -8.75 -52.39
N SER A 139 22.00 -9.10 -52.12
CA SER A 139 21.05 -9.53 -53.15
C SER A 139 20.84 -8.47 -54.22
N ARG A 140 20.77 -7.19 -53.82
CA ARG A 140 20.65 -6.07 -54.76
C ARG A 140 21.89 -5.91 -55.63
N GLU A 141 23.07 -6.03 -55.04
CA GLU A 141 24.34 -5.96 -55.76
C GLU A 141 24.47 -7.10 -56.78
N VAL A 142 24.21 -8.34 -56.36
CA VAL A 142 24.23 -9.52 -57.24
C VAL A 142 23.23 -9.33 -58.38
N THR A 143 22.01 -8.86 -58.08
CA THR A 143 20.99 -8.60 -59.11
C THR A 143 21.46 -7.54 -60.12
N GLN A 144 22.08 -6.45 -59.66
CA GLN A 144 22.64 -5.43 -60.55
C GLN A 144 23.78 -5.99 -61.42
N ASN A 145 24.65 -6.82 -60.87
CA ASN A 145 25.75 -7.45 -61.61
C ASN A 145 25.22 -8.42 -62.67
N VAL A 146 24.20 -9.22 -62.34
CA VAL A 146 23.54 -10.11 -63.30
C VAL A 146 22.87 -9.30 -64.43
N LEU A 147 22.19 -8.20 -64.11
CA LEU A 147 21.59 -7.34 -65.13
C LEU A 147 22.64 -6.71 -66.05
N LYS A 148 23.79 -6.26 -65.52
CA LYS A 148 24.90 -5.75 -66.32
C LYS A 148 25.47 -6.83 -67.24
N LEU A 149 25.68 -8.05 -66.74
CA LEU A 149 26.16 -9.18 -67.53
C LEU A 149 25.16 -9.57 -68.63
N LEU A 150 23.86 -9.56 -68.32
CA LEU A 150 22.80 -9.82 -69.29
C LEU A 150 22.79 -8.76 -70.40
N GLN A 151 22.98 -7.49 -70.05
CA GLN A 151 23.08 -6.40 -71.02
C GLN A 151 24.31 -6.56 -71.91
N GLN A 152 25.48 -6.84 -71.34
CA GLN A 152 26.70 -7.13 -72.12
C GLN A 152 26.52 -8.33 -73.04
N TYR A 153 25.88 -9.39 -72.57
CA TYR A 153 25.57 -10.56 -73.40
C TYR A 153 24.64 -10.19 -74.57
N ASN A 154 23.63 -9.34 -74.34
CA ASN A 154 22.73 -8.86 -75.38
C ASN A 154 23.51 -8.02 -76.42
N ASP A 155 24.36 -7.10 -75.96
CA ASP A 155 25.18 -6.25 -76.82
C ASP A 155 26.16 -7.08 -77.68
N ILE A 156 26.81 -8.08 -77.09
CA ILE A 156 27.68 -9.02 -77.81
C ILE A 156 26.87 -9.81 -78.83
N THR A 157 25.71 -10.34 -78.45
CA THR A 157 24.84 -11.11 -79.35
C THR A 157 24.35 -10.25 -80.51
N SER A 158 23.99 -9.00 -80.26
CA SER A 158 23.61 -8.03 -81.31
C SER A 158 24.77 -7.76 -82.26
N SER A 159 25.97 -7.53 -81.72
CA SER A 159 27.19 -7.32 -82.51
C SER A 159 27.51 -8.54 -83.38
N ILE A 160 27.40 -9.75 -82.83
CA ILE A 160 27.57 -11.01 -83.56
C ILE A 160 26.54 -11.13 -84.70
N LYS A 161 25.27 -10.81 -84.46
CA LYS A 161 24.24 -10.80 -85.51
C LYS A 161 24.58 -9.83 -86.65
N VAL A 162 25.07 -8.63 -86.32
CA VAL A 162 25.50 -7.65 -87.33
C VAL A 162 26.70 -8.16 -88.13
N LEU A 163 27.70 -8.74 -87.45
CA LEU A 163 28.88 -9.32 -88.10
C LEU A 163 28.51 -10.47 -89.04
N PHE A 164 27.60 -11.36 -88.64
CA PHE A 164 27.11 -12.44 -89.50
C PHE A 164 26.35 -11.89 -90.72
N LEU A 165 25.49 -10.88 -90.55
CA LEU A 165 24.81 -10.24 -91.68
C LEU A 165 25.80 -9.57 -92.65
N GLN A 166 26.88 -8.96 -92.14
CA GLN A 166 27.93 -8.38 -92.97
C GLN A 166 28.73 -9.46 -93.71
N LEU A 167 29.03 -10.57 -93.03
CA LEU A 167 29.71 -11.71 -93.63
C LEU A 167 28.85 -12.35 -94.73
N ASP A 168 27.55 -12.58 -94.48
CA ASP A 168 26.61 -13.11 -95.48
C ASP A 168 26.52 -12.20 -96.71
N ARG A 169 26.53 -10.87 -96.52
CA ARG A 169 26.59 -9.92 -97.63
C ARG A 169 27.88 -10.04 -98.41
N ALA A 170 29.04 -10.08 -97.74
CA ALA A 170 30.33 -10.23 -98.39
C ALA A 170 30.45 -11.55 -99.16
N VAL A 171 29.89 -12.65 -98.62
CA VAL A 171 29.82 -13.94 -99.30
C VAL A 171 28.91 -13.86 -100.53
N ASN A 172 27.71 -13.28 -100.41
CA ASN A 172 26.82 -13.07 -101.56
C ASN A 172 27.45 -12.18 -102.64
N ASP A 173 28.19 -11.14 -102.27
CA ASP A 173 28.89 -10.27 -103.24
C ASP A 173 30.00 -11.04 -103.97
N CYS A 174 30.75 -11.88 -103.26
CA CYS A 174 31.74 -12.79 -103.85
C CYS A 174 31.09 -13.83 -104.78
N ASP A 175 29.98 -14.45 -104.36
CA ASP A 175 29.24 -15.42 -105.16
C ASP A 175 28.63 -14.77 -106.41
N ALA A 176 28.12 -13.54 -106.29
CA ALA A 176 27.63 -12.75 -107.42
C ALA A 176 28.76 -12.40 -108.41
N ALA A 177 29.96 -12.09 -107.91
CA ALA A 177 31.13 -11.86 -108.76
C ALA A 177 31.65 -13.14 -109.44
N LEU A 178 31.42 -14.30 -108.85
CA LEU A 178 31.77 -15.62 -109.37
C LEU A 178 30.72 -16.22 -110.31
N GLN A 179 29.51 -15.64 -110.41
CA GLN A 179 28.54 -16.09 -111.41
C GLN A 179 29.07 -15.81 -112.83
N PRO A 180 29.10 -16.81 -113.71
CA PRO A 180 29.59 -16.62 -115.07
C PRO A 180 28.66 -15.68 -115.81
N LYS A 181 29.20 -14.58 -116.35
CA LYS A 181 28.52 -13.80 -117.39
C LYS A 181 28.28 -14.74 -118.56
N PHE A 182 27.05 -15.23 -118.72
CA PHE A 182 26.61 -15.81 -120.00
C PHE A 182 26.70 -14.69 -121.03
N VAL A 183 27.76 -14.74 -121.84
CA VAL A 183 27.87 -13.98 -123.07
C VAL A 183 26.74 -14.46 -123.97
N THR A 184 25.69 -13.66 -124.07
CA THR A 184 24.74 -13.71 -125.18
C THR A 184 25.40 -12.88 -126.28
N GLU A 185 26.14 -13.56 -127.15
CA GLU A 185 26.50 -13.05 -128.48
C GLU A 185 25.41 -13.51 -129.47
N GLU A 186 25.08 -12.59 -130.37
CA GLU A 186 24.07 -12.67 -131.44
C GLU A 186 24.23 -13.88 -132.39
#